data_AF-A0A8J6BQ85-F1
#
_entry.id   AF-A0A8J6BQ85-F1
#
_cell.length_a   1.000
_cell.length_b   1.000
_cell.length_c   1.000
_cell.angle_alpha   90.00
_cell.angle_beta   90.00
_cell.angle_gamma   90.00
#
_symmetry.space_group_name_H-M   'P 1'
#
loop_
_entity.id
_entity.type
_entity.pdbx_description
1 polymer ?
#
loop_
_entity_poly.entity_id
_entity_poly.type
_entity_poly.pdbx_seq_one_letter_code
_entity_poly.pdbx_strand_id
1 'polypeptide(L)'
;MPCDALIKLGKGASLVIHEATLEDGLEQDAIEKAHSTTSQAISVGMNMNAEFMMLNHFSQRYSKLPLMSDGFSSKVGISFDHMKIQLSDLRILPKLMGPLKALFAEDLEEMEERKQKRELQQELEAALSDSKPAASVKRDLDDTNTAADVKRLKTN
;
A
#
# COMPACT_ATOMS: atom_id res chain seq x y z
N MET A 1 -5.82 -1.97 -6.15
CA MET A 1 -6.30 -0.76 -5.46
C MET A 1 -7.74 -0.99 -4.97
N PRO A 2 -8.11 -0.54 -3.76
CA PRO A 2 -9.49 -0.57 -3.29
C PRO A 2 -10.45 0.07 -4.31
N CYS A 3 -11.56 -0.62 -4.58
CA CYS A 3 -12.52 -0.21 -5.60
C CYS A 3 -13.96 -0.36 -5.09
N ASP A 4 -14.67 0.76 -4.95
CA ASP A 4 -16.07 0.76 -4.49
C ASP A 4 -17.01 0.02 -5.44
N ALA A 5 -16.73 0.06 -6.74
CA ALA A 5 -17.51 -0.69 -7.72
C ALA A 5 -17.34 -2.20 -7.49
N LEU A 6 -16.14 -2.66 -7.16
CA LEU A 6 -15.86 -4.05 -6.81
C LEU A 6 -16.63 -4.43 -5.54
N ILE A 7 -16.61 -3.59 -4.50
CA ILE A 7 -17.35 -3.82 -3.24
C ILE A 7 -18.85 -4.00 -3.51
N LYS A 8 -19.44 -3.10 -4.33
CA LYS A 8 -20.87 -3.15 -4.66
C LYS A 8 -21.22 -4.41 -5.45
N LEU A 9 -20.37 -4.79 -6.41
CA LEU A 9 -20.59 -5.97 -7.24
C LEU A 9 -20.44 -7.27 -6.44
N GLY A 10 -19.48 -7.33 -5.52
CA GLY A 10 -19.15 -8.50 -4.71
C GLY A 10 -19.94 -8.62 -3.39
N LYS A 11 -20.97 -7.80 -3.18
CA LYS A 11 -21.71 -7.77 -1.91
C LYS A 11 -22.33 -9.15 -1.60
N GLY A 12 -21.96 -9.72 -0.45
CA GLY A 12 -22.41 -11.02 0.02
C GLY A 12 -21.71 -12.22 -0.64
N ALA A 13 -20.57 -12.03 -1.31
CA ALA A 13 -19.84 -13.11 -1.95
C ALA A 13 -19.38 -14.19 -0.94
N SER A 14 -19.50 -15.46 -1.34
CA SER A 14 -18.99 -16.59 -0.52
C SER A 14 -17.45 -16.61 -0.46
N LEU A 15 -16.79 -16.19 -1.55
CA LEU A 15 -15.33 -16.10 -1.63
C LEU A 15 -14.94 -14.87 -2.42
N VAL A 16 -14.03 -14.08 -1.86
CA VAL A 16 -13.36 -12.98 -2.55
C VAL A 16 -11.89 -13.30 -2.66
N ILE A 17 -11.33 -13.20 -3.86
CA ILE A 17 -9.87 -13.28 -4.08
C ILE A 17 -9.41 -11.85 -4.39
N HIS A 18 -8.47 -11.33 -3.60
CA HIS A 18 -8.01 -9.95 -3.73
C HIS A 18 -6.48 -9.87 -3.72
N GLU A 19 -5.90 -8.97 -4.51
CA GLU A 19 -4.46 -8.72 -4.43
C GLU A 19 -4.08 -7.98 -3.14
N ALA A 20 -2.96 -8.35 -2.54
CA ALA A 20 -2.38 -7.70 -1.36
C ALA A 20 -0.87 -7.50 -1.56
N THR A 21 -0.51 -6.77 -2.62
CA THR A 21 0.88 -6.67 -3.10
C THR A 21 1.81 -6.01 -2.09
N LEU A 22 1.34 -5.00 -1.36
CA LEU A 22 2.16 -4.16 -0.48
C LEU A 22 1.78 -4.36 0.99
N GLU A 23 2.77 -4.11 1.85
CA GLU A 23 2.55 -4.06 3.30
C GLU A 23 1.86 -2.76 3.71
N ASP A 24 1.29 -2.75 4.91
CA ASP A 24 0.71 -1.55 5.50
C ASP A 24 1.82 -0.55 5.86
N GLY A 25 1.58 0.75 5.64
CA GLY A 25 2.59 1.81 5.67
C GLY A 25 3.16 2.20 4.30
N LEU A 26 2.82 1.44 3.25
CA LEU A 26 3.16 1.75 1.85
C LEU A 26 1.95 2.17 1.02
N GLU A 27 0.98 2.88 1.62
CA GLU A 27 -0.28 3.25 0.96
C GLU A 27 -0.04 4.16 -0.25
N GLN A 28 0.89 5.11 -0.15
CA GLN A 28 1.21 6.03 -1.24
C GLN A 28 1.80 5.25 -2.44
N ASP A 29 2.75 4.36 -2.17
CA ASP A 29 3.30 3.43 -3.15
C ASP A 29 2.23 2.54 -3.78
N ALA A 30 1.25 2.10 -2.99
CA ALA A 30 0.13 1.29 -3.46
C ALA A 30 -0.76 2.06 -4.44
N ILE A 31 -1.02 3.34 -4.16
CA ILE A 31 -1.76 4.22 -5.05
C ILE A 31 -0.98 4.43 -6.35
N GLU A 32 0.29 4.82 -6.25
CA GLU A 32 1.14 5.11 -7.41
C GLU A 32 1.32 3.90 -8.34
N LYS A 33 1.44 2.70 -7.76
CA LYS A 33 1.60 1.44 -8.50
C LYS A 33 0.27 0.73 -8.78
N ALA A 34 -0.86 1.36 -8.45
CA ALA A 34 -2.22 0.81 -8.62
C ALA A 34 -2.46 -0.56 -7.96
N HIS A 35 -1.77 -0.84 -6.85
CA HIS A 35 -1.93 -2.04 -6.03
C HIS A 35 -2.77 -1.75 -4.78
N SER A 36 -2.91 -2.76 -3.91
CA SER A 36 -3.50 -2.60 -2.58
C SER A 36 -2.48 -2.98 -1.52
N THR A 37 -2.52 -2.29 -0.38
CA THR A 37 -1.92 -2.83 0.84
C THR A 37 -2.75 -3.99 1.36
N THR A 38 -2.24 -4.71 2.35
CA THR A 38 -2.96 -5.87 2.84
C THR A 38 -4.19 -5.48 3.68
N SER A 39 -4.10 -4.46 4.53
CA SER A 39 -5.26 -3.92 5.25
C SER A 39 -6.33 -3.37 4.31
N GLN A 40 -5.91 -2.76 3.20
CA GLN A 40 -6.80 -2.30 2.14
C GLN A 40 -7.58 -3.45 1.49
N ALA A 41 -6.88 -4.53 1.09
CA ALA A 41 -7.50 -5.72 0.52
C ALA A 41 -8.50 -6.35 1.49
N ILE A 42 -8.13 -6.44 2.78
CA ILE A 42 -9.01 -6.99 3.82
C ILE A 42 -10.25 -6.11 4.02
N SER A 43 -10.07 -4.80 4.05
CA SER A 43 -11.18 -3.85 4.19
C SER A 43 -12.19 -3.98 3.04
N VAL A 44 -11.72 -4.24 1.82
CA VAL A 44 -12.59 -4.45 0.65
C VAL A 44 -13.54 -5.62 0.87
N GLY A 45 -13.06 -6.81 1.26
CA GLY A 45 -13.98 -7.95 1.48
C GLY A 45 -14.77 -7.87 2.77
N MET A 46 -14.29 -7.17 3.81
CA MET A 46 -15.12 -6.83 4.97
C MET A 46 -16.31 -5.95 4.55
N ASN A 47 -16.08 -4.92 3.74
CA ASN A 47 -17.12 -4.03 3.23
C ASN A 47 -18.08 -4.73 2.24
N MET A 48 -17.61 -5.77 1.55
CA MET A 48 -18.46 -6.66 0.76
C MET A 48 -19.36 -7.55 1.64
N ASN A 49 -19.10 -7.68 2.94
CA ASN A 49 -19.67 -8.73 3.77
C ASN A 49 -19.41 -10.13 3.18
N ALA A 50 -18.18 -10.38 2.74
CA ALA A 50 -17.80 -11.66 2.17
C ALA A 50 -17.74 -12.75 3.26
N GLU A 51 -18.10 -13.98 2.91
CA GLU A 51 -18.02 -15.12 3.83
C GLU A 51 -16.56 -15.51 4.09
N PHE A 52 -15.73 -15.49 3.04
CA PHE A 52 -14.29 -15.75 3.14
C PHE A 52 -13.48 -14.89 2.15
N MET A 53 -12.26 -14.58 2.51
CA MET A 53 -11.30 -13.85 1.69
C MET A 53 -10.01 -14.64 1.51
N MET A 54 -9.56 -14.75 0.26
CA MET A 54 -8.24 -15.22 -0.11
C MET A 54 -7.39 -14.05 -0.57
N LEU A 55 -6.28 -13.81 0.12
CA LEU A 55 -5.28 -12.84 -0.28
C LEU A 55 -4.28 -13.52 -1.22
N ASN A 56 -3.96 -12.86 -2.33
CA ASN A 56 -3.03 -13.35 -3.34
C ASN A 56 -2.12 -12.22 -3.86
N HIS A 57 -1.21 -12.58 -4.77
CA HIS A 57 -0.38 -11.66 -5.53
C HIS A 57 0.46 -10.76 -4.60
N PHE A 58 1.18 -11.42 -3.69
CA PHE A 58 2.15 -10.79 -2.82
C PHE A 58 3.39 -10.42 -3.64
N SER A 59 3.94 -9.23 -3.41
CA SER A 59 5.21 -8.87 -4.04
C SER A 59 6.32 -9.77 -3.52
N GLN A 60 7.03 -10.45 -4.41
CA GLN A 60 8.16 -11.35 -4.09
C GLN A 60 9.31 -10.65 -3.35
N ARG A 61 9.36 -9.32 -3.37
CA ARG A 61 10.36 -8.52 -2.65
C ARG A 61 10.08 -8.47 -1.14
N TYR A 62 8.85 -8.79 -0.75
CA TYR A 62 8.36 -8.87 0.62
C TYR A 62 8.04 -10.35 0.90
N SER A 63 8.24 -10.81 2.14
CA SER A 63 8.35 -12.23 2.54
C SER A 63 7.23 -13.15 1.99
N LYS A 64 7.48 -14.45 2.07
CA LYS A 64 6.50 -15.50 1.71
C LYS A 64 5.17 -15.39 2.48
N LEU A 65 5.15 -14.62 3.58
CA LEU A 65 3.96 -14.24 4.33
C LEU A 65 3.83 -12.71 4.51
N PRO A 66 2.63 -12.13 4.33
CA PRO A 66 2.39 -10.74 4.68
C PRO A 66 2.48 -10.52 6.21
N LEU A 67 3.02 -9.38 6.62
CA LEU A 67 2.99 -8.92 8.02
C LEU A 67 1.55 -8.58 8.40
N MET A 68 0.90 -9.50 9.11
CA MET A 68 -0.49 -9.37 9.52
C MET A 68 -0.58 -9.23 11.02
N SER A 69 -1.27 -8.19 11.48
CA SER A 69 -1.68 -8.08 12.87
C SER A 69 -2.61 -9.26 13.21
N ASP A 70 -2.53 -9.76 14.44
CA ASP A 70 -3.31 -10.94 14.86
C ASP A 70 -4.84 -10.71 14.87
N GLY A 71 -5.30 -9.49 14.54
CA GLY A 71 -6.70 -9.11 14.46
C GLY A 71 -7.44 -9.60 13.22
N PHE A 72 -6.76 -10.20 12.24
CA PHE A 72 -7.41 -10.61 11.00
C PHE A 72 -8.12 -11.97 11.13
N SER A 73 -9.42 -11.83 11.39
CA SER A 73 -10.57 -12.72 11.17
C SER A 73 -10.31 -14.19 10.79
N SER A 74 -11.06 -15.09 11.44
CA SER A 74 -11.33 -16.48 11.02
C SER A 74 -11.85 -16.70 9.58
N LYS A 75 -11.85 -15.66 8.74
CA LYS A 75 -12.35 -15.62 7.37
C LYS A 75 -11.29 -15.18 6.35
N VAL A 76 -10.02 -15.04 6.73
CA VAL A 76 -8.94 -14.65 5.81
C VAL A 76 -7.96 -15.81 5.63
N GLY A 77 -7.61 -16.10 4.38
CA GLY A 77 -6.57 -17.05 4.00
C GLY A 77 -5.55 -16.39 3.08
N ILE A 78 -4.35 -16.97 3.04
CA ILE A 78 -3.24 -16.54 2.18
C ILE A 78 -2.98 -17.67 1.18
N SER A 79 -2.92 -17.33 -0.11
CA SER A 79 -2.60 -18.30 -1.15
C SER A 79 -1.11 -18.43 -1.38
N PHE A 80 -0.67 -19.65 -1.66
CA PHE A 80 0.70 -19.98 -2.05
C PHE A 80 0.73 -20.57 -3.46
N ASP A 81 1.90 -20.53 -4.09
CA ASP A 81 2.13 -21.19 -5.37
C ASP A 81 1.79 -22.68 -5.28
N HIS A 82 1.07 -23.17 -6.30
CA HIS A 82 0.58 -24.55 -6.38
C HIS A 82 -0.41 -24.98 -5.29
N MET A 83 -0.88 -24.07 -4.44
CA MET A 83 -1.92 -24.36 -3.45
C MET A 83 -3.22 -24.78 -4.16
N LYS A 84 -3.77 -25.92 -3.74
CA LYS A 84 -5.07 -26.43 -4.19
C LYS A 84 -5.96 -26.60 -2.97
N ILE A 85 -7.14 -25.98 -3.02
CA ILE A 85 -8.12 -26.00 -1.95
C ILE A 85 -9.51 -26.24 -2.51
N GLN A 86 -10.35 -26.90 -1.73
CA GLN A 86 -11.79 -26.95 -1.94
C GLN A 86 -12.46 -25.89 -1.08
N LEU A 87 -13.69 -25.50 -1.44
CA LEU A 87 -14.48 -24.54 -0.65
C LEU A 87 -14.72 -25.03 0.80
N SER A 88 -14.78 -26.35 1.00
CA SER A 88 -14.85 -26.98 2.33
C SER A 88 -13.65 -26.67 3.21
N ASP A 89 -12.48 -26.41 2.60
CA ASP A 89 -11.21 -26.28 3.31
C ASP A 89 -10.98 -24.85 3.82
N LEU A 90 -11.78 -23.87 3.36
CA LEU A 90 -11.59 -22.45 3.68
C LEU A 90 -11.57 -22.20 5.20
N ARG A 91 -12.39 -22.91 5.97
CA ARG A 91 -12.46 -22.78 7.44
C ARG A 91 -11.21 -23.30 8.16
N ILE A 92 -10.37 -24.07 7.48
CA ILE A 92 -9.13 -24.66 8.01
C ILE A 92 -7.97 -23.70 7.77
N LEU A 93 -7.98 -22.93 6.67
CA LEU A 93 -6.86 -22.07 6.28
C LEU A 93 -6.39 -21.08 7.35
N PRO A 94 -7.28 -20.36 8.07
CA PRO A 94 -6.83 -19.47 9.15
C PRO A 94 -6.08 -20.20 10.26
N LYS A 95 -6.37 -21.50 10.48
CA LYS A 95 -5.70 -22.31 11.50
C LYS A 95 -4.27 -22.69 11.09
N LEU A 96 -3.96 -22.67 9.80
CA LEU A 96 -2.62 -22.93 9.28
C LEU A 96 -1.67 -21.74 9.49
N MET A 97 -2.20 -20.56 9.84
CA MET A 97 -1.39 -19.36 10.03
C MET A 97 -0.33 -19.51 11.12
N GLY A 98 -0.64 -20.17 12.23
CA GLY A 98 0.34 -20.41 13.29
C GLY A 98 1.55 -21.22 12.80
N PRO A 99 1.35 -22.42 12.24
CA PRO A 99 2.42 -23.20 11.61
C PRO A 99 3.17 -22.47 10.50
N LEU A 100 2.47 -21.70 9.65
CA LEU A 100 3.11 -20.93 8.57
C LEU A 100 4.00 -19.83 9.13
N LYS A 101 3.55 -19.08 10.16
CA LYS A 101 4.37 -18.08 10.85
C LYS A 101 5.63 -18.71 11.45
N ALA A 102 5.51 -19.90 12.04
CA ALA A 102 6.67 -20.63 12.57
C ALA A 102 7.63 -21.10 11.46
N LEU A 103 7.10 -21.56 10.32
CA LEU A 103 7.91 -22.02 9.18
C LEU A 103 8.71 -20.87 8.54
N PHE A 104 8.15 -19.66 8.54
CA PHE A 104 8.74 -18.47 7.92
C PHE A 104 9.20 -17.44 8.96
N ALA A 105 9.56 -17.87 10.17
CA ALA A 105 9.92 -16.95 11.26
C ALA A 105 11.12 -16.05 10.90
N GLU A 106 12.18 -16.62 10.32
CA GLU A 106 13.36 -15.87 9.88
C GLU A 106 13.00 -14.84 8.79
N ASP A 107 12.18 -15.26 7.81
CA ASP A 107 11.70 -14.39 6.72
C ASP A 107 10.83 -13.22 7.26
N LEU A 108 10.06 -13.47 8.33
CA LEU A 108 9.23 -12.47 9.01
C LEU A 108 10.07 -11.48 9.83
N GLU A 109 11.05 -11.97 10.59
CA GLU A 109 11.97 -11.13 11.37
C GLU A 109 12.75 -10.16 10.46
N GLU A 110 13.31 -10.66 9.36
CA GLU A 110 14.01 -9.82 8.39
C GLU A 110 13.09 -8.73 7.81
N MET A 111 11.81 -9.05 7.58
CA MET A 111 10.85 -8.06 7.12
C MET A 111 10.50 -7.01 8.18
N GLU A 112 10.34 -7.41 9.43
CA GLU A 112 10.09 -6.51 10.54
C GLU A 112 11.25 -5.51 10.69
N GLU A 113 12.50 -5.99 10.61
CA GLU A 113 13.69 -5.12 10.63
C GLU A 113 13.72 -4.14 9.45
N ARG A 114 13.43 -4.63 8.24
CA ARG A 114 13.36 -3.77 7.04
C ARG A 114 12.26 -2.73 7.18
N LYS A 115 11.11 -3.10 7.75
CA LYS A 115 9.99 -2.17 8.01
C LYS A 115 10.40 -1.10 9.01
N GLN A 116 10.95 -1.48 10.17
CA GLN A 116 11.44 -0.55 11.19
C GLN A 116 12.48 0.43 10.63
N LYS A 117 13.43 -0.06 9.83
CA LYS A 117 14.44 0.79 9.18
C LYS A 117 13.80 1.83 8.25
N ARG A 118 12.75 1.46 7.52
CA ARG A 118 12.02 2.36 6.62
C ARG A 118 11.22 3.39 7.39
N GLU A 119 10.52 2.98 8.45
CA GLU A 119 9.77 3.88 9.34
C GLU A 119 10.71 4.93 9.95
N LEU A 120 11.86 4.50 10.49
CA LEU A 120 12.89 5.41 11.02
C LEU A 120 13.43 6.40 9.97
N GLN A 121 13.65 5.93 8.73
CA GLN A 121 14.09 6.79 7.64
C GLN A 121 13.03 7.83 7.28
N GLN A 122 11.76 7.42 7.18
CA GLN A 122 10.64 8.33 6.89
C GLN A 122 10.43 9.35 8.01
N GLU A 123 10.53 8.95 9.28
CA GLU A 123 10.45 9.86 10.43
C GLU A 123 11.60 10.88 10.43
N LEU A 124 12.83 10.43 10.15
CA LEU A 124 13.99 11.31 10.06
C LEU A 124 13.83 12.31 8.91
N GLU A 125 13.37 11.87 7.74
CA GLU A 125 13.09 12.74 6.59
C GLU A 125 11.98 13.75 6.90
N ALA A 126 10.90 13.32 7.56
CA ALA A 126 9.81 14.20 7.99
C ALA A 126 10.33 15.28 8.97
N ALA A 127 11.11 14.90 9.97
CA ALA A 127 11.69 15.84 10.94
C ALA A 127 12.69 16.84 10.30
N LEU A 128 13.46 16.39 9.30
CA LEU A 128 14.35 17.26 8.51
C LEU A 128 13.58 18.21 7.59
N SER A 129 12.39 17.82 7.14
CA SER A 129 11.52 18.68 6.32
C SER A 129 10.83 19.78 7.16
N ASP A 130 10.44 19.47 8.41
CA ASP A 130 9.83 20.42 9.35
C ASP A 130 10.82 21.42 9.96
N SER A 131 12.12 21.12 9.93
CA SER A 131 13.17 21.99 10.50
C SER A 131 13.80 22.98 9.53
N LYS A 132 13.39 23.03 8.25
CA LYS A 132 13.85 24.06 7.30
C LYS A 132 13.13 25.39 7.55
N PRO A 133 13.85 26.47 7.95
CA PRO A 133 13.24 27.81 7.98
C PRO A 133 13.01 28.28 6.54
N ALA A 134 11.87 28.93 6.31
CA ALA A 134 11.60 29.70 5.11
C ALA A 134 12.62 30.86 4.99
N ALA A 135 13.72 30.65 4.26
CA ALA A 135 14.71 31.68 4.04
C ALA A 135 15.26 31.64 2.60
N SER A 136 14.65 32.43 1.71
CA SER A 136 15.38 33.37 0.83
C SER A 136 14.41 34.26 0.04
N VAL A 137 14.27 35.49 0.54
CA VAL A 137 13.84 36.67 -0.22
C VAL A 137 15.06 37.21 -1.01
N LYS A 138 14.83 37.52 -2.29
CA LYS A 138 15.52 38.47 -3.22
C LYS A 138 17.06 38.50 -3.32
N ARG A 139 17.52 38.41 -4.57
CA ARG A 139 18.56 39.19 -5.29
C ARG A 139 18.51 38.66 -6.75
N ASP A 140 18.24 39.47 -7.77
CA ASP A 140 19.17 40.46 -8.31
C ASP A 140 18.49 41.72 -8.89
N LEU A 141 19.10 42.87 -8.57
CA LEU A 141 19.14 44.12 -9.35
C LEU A 141 20.12 43.88 -10.52
N ASP A 142 20.20 44.59 -11.63
CA ASP A 142 19.65 45.82 -12.18
C ASP A 142 20.08 45.73 -13.65
N ASP A 143 19.25 46.12 -14.62
CA ASP A 143 19.79 46.70 -15.83
C ASP A 143 18.88 47.84 -16.28
N THR A 144 19.52 48.98 -16.39
CA THR A 144 18.92 50.30 -16.41
C THR A 144 18.64 50.73 -17.85
N ASN A 145 17.51 51.43 -18.00
CA ASN A 145 17.35 52.61 -18.84
C ASN A 145 17.26 52.43 -20.37
N THR A 146 16.06 52.61 -20.94
CA THR A 146 15.72 53.87 -21.64
C THR A 146 14.23 53.93 -22.02
N ALA A 147 13.71 55.14 -21.96
CA ALA A 147 12.32 55.51 -22.11
C ALA A 147 11.81 55.54 -23.57
N ALA A 148 10.47 55.50 -23.66
CA ALA A 148 9.61 56.10 -24.71
C ALA A 148 9.66 55.51 -26.14
N ASP A 149 8.58 54.85 -26.57
CA ASP A 149 7.57 55.48 -27.45
C ASP A 149 6.55 54.46 -28.03
N VAL A 150 5.28 54.72 -27.74
CA VAL A 150 4.09 54.74 -28.63
C VAL A 150 3.98 53.78 -29.85
N LYS A 151 2.90 52.97 -29.81
CA LYS A 151 2.05 52.42 -30.92
C LYS A 151 2.70 51.77 -32.16
N ARG A 152 2.31 50.52 -32.42
CA ARG A 152 1.49 50.02 -33.58
C ARG A 152 1.56 48.48 -33.61
N LEU A 153 0.44 47.77 -33.46
CA LEU A 153 -0.43 47.25 -34.53
C LEU A 153 0.22 46.21 -35.48
N LYS A 154 -0.39 45.00 -35.48
CA LYS A 154 -0.56 44.01 -36.56
C LYS A 154 0.49 42.90 -36.75
N THR A 155 -0.02 41.65 -36.71
CA THR A 155 0.12 40.54 -37.71
C THR A 155 1.25 40.70 -38.74
N ASN A 156 2.13 39.73 -38.99
CA ASN A 156 1.97 38.28 -39.07
C ASN A 156 3.20 37.56 -38.50
#